data_AF-A0A9P1DY49-F1
#
_entry.id   AF-A0A9P1DY49-F1
#
_cell.length_a   1.000
_cell.length_b   1.000
_cell.length_c   1.000
_cell.angle_alpha   90.00
_cell.angle_beta   90.00
_cell.angle_gamma   90.00
#
_symmetry.space_group_name_H-M   'P 1'
#
loop_
_entity.id
_entity.type
_entity.pdbx_description
1 polymer ?
#
loop_
_entity_poly.entity_id
_entity_poly.type
_entity_poly.pdbx_seq_one_letter_code
_entity_poly.pdbx_strand_id
1 'polypeptide(L)'
;MVAVNLCSLLLFSAFLRLFLILYGEWQDTHMEVRYTDIDYFVFSDAAALMAKGDSPYKRSTYRYSPFIAFLLIPNSFIHPSWGKFLFSASDLLVGFLIHKILKLRAVPERLVSYSVMVWLFNPFTFTIGTRGNCEPIVCAILLWIIICLMKGKSYVNF
;
A
#
# COMPACT_ATOMS: atom_id res chain seq x y z
N MET A 1 26.14 -18.55 0.27
CA MET A 1 24.97 -17.93 0.93
C MET A 1 23.81 -18.00 -0.05
N VAL A 2 22.69 -18.63 0.34
CA VAL A 2 21.55 -18.90 -0.54
C VAL A 2 20.90 -17.57 -0.94
N ALA A 3 20.75 -17.30 -2.24
CA ALA A 3 19.95 -16.18 -2.72
C ALA A 3 18.49 -16.41 -2.32
N VAL A 4 17.95 -15.54 -1.48
CA VAL A 4 16.56 -15.69 -1.01
C VAL A 4 15.62 -15.38 -2.17
N ASN A 5 14.69 -16.31 -2.46
CA ASN A 5 13.74 -16.18 -3.55
C ASN A 5 12.76 -15.02 -3.28
N LEU A 6 12.62 -14.11 -4.25
CA LEU A 6 11.69 -12.98 -4.18
C LEU A 6 10.26 -13.42 -3.87
N CYS A 7 9.78 -14.51 -4.47
CA CYS A 7 8.44 -15.03 -4.21
C CYS A 7 8.27 -15.43 -2.75
N SER A 8 9.27 -16.08 -2.14
CA SER A 8 9.24 -16.44 -0.72
C SER A 8 9.22 -15.20 0.17
N LEU A 9 10.00 -14.18 -0.16
CA LEU A 9 9.98 -12.90 0.57
C LEU A 9 8.60 -12.24 0.50
N LEU A 10 8.00 -12.17 -0.69
CA LEU A 10 6.69 -11.57 -0.90
C LEU A 10 5.58 -12.36 -0.20
N LEU A 11 5.59 -13.69 -0.27
CA LEU A 11 4.60 -14.54 0.39
C LEU A 11 4.66 -14.42 1.91
N PHE A 12 5.86 -14.47 2.49
CA PHE A 12 6.03 -14.29 3.93
C PHE A 12 5.60 -12.88 4.38
N SER A 13 5.97 -11.86 3.60
CA SER A 13 5.59 -10.47 3.81
C SER A 13 4.07 -10.23 3.69
N ALA A 14 3.39 -10.95 2.78
CA ALA A 14 1.94 -10.94 2.63
C ALA A 14 1.23 -11.57 3.83
N PHE A 15 1.73 -12.73 4.29
CA PHE A 15 1.22 -13.36 5.51
C PHE A 15 1.37 -12.45 6.74
N LEU A 16 2.53 -11.80 6.89
CA LEU A 16 2.75 -10.82 7.96
C LEU A 16 1.73 -9.67 7.91
N ARG A 17 1.46 -9.10 6.73
CA ARG A 17 0.46 -8.02 6.56
C ARG A 17 -0.95 -8.49 6.87
N LEU A 18 -1.32 -9.69 6.41
CA LEU A 18 -2.61 -10.30 6.75
C LEU A 18 -2.76 -10.45 8.27
N PHE A 19 -1.75 -11.02 8.94
CA PHE A 19 -1.74 -11.15 10.38
C PHE A 19 -1.91 -9.80 11.09
N LEU A 20 -1.19 -8.76 10.65
CA LEU A 20 -1.28 -7.42 11.24
C LEU A 20 -2.63 -6.74 11.02
N ILE A 21 -3.28 -6.96 9.87
CA ILE A 21 -4.64 -6.44 9.63
C ILE A 21 -5.63 -7.08 10.60
N LEU A 22 -5.58 -8.41 10.75
CA LEU A 22 -6.45 -9.15 11.67
C LEU A 22 -6.18 -8.76 13.13
N TYR A 23 -4.89 -8.65 13.50
CA TYR A 23 -4.49 -8.16 14.82
C TYR A 23 -4.98 -6.74 15.05
N GLY A 24 -4.88 -5.86 14.04
CA GLY A 24 -5.35 -4.48 14.13
C GLY A 24 -6.85 -4.37 14.38
N GLU A 25 -7.68 -5.20 13.74
CA GLU A 25 -9.12 -5.25 14.01
C GLU A 25 -9.43 -5.72 15.43
N TRP A 26 -8.69 -6.73 15.91
CA TRP A 26 -8.81 -7.17 17.29
C TRP A 26 -8.37 -6.07 18.27
N GLN A 27 -7.23 -5.41 18.03
CA GLN A 27 -6.74 -4.31 18.85
C GLN A 27 -7.76 -3.16 18.91
N ASP A 28 -8.31 -2.75 17.77
CA ASP A 28 -9.28 -1.67 17.70
C ASP A 28 -10.55 -1.96 18.51
N THR A 29 -10.91 -3.23 18.72
CA THR A 29 -12.10 -3.61 19.50
C THR A 29 -11.82 -3.82 20.98
N HIS A 30 -10.57 -4.09 21.37
CA HIS A 30 -10.21 -4.49 22.75
C HIS A 30 -9.37 -3.45 23.50
N MET A 31 -8.73 -2.50 22.81
CA MET A 31 -7.83 -1.52 23.40
C MET A 31 -8.30 -0.08 23.17
N GLU A 32 -7.95 0.81 24.10
CA GLU A 32 -8.24 2.24 23.98
C GLU A 32 -7.46 2.87 22.82
N VAL A 33 -6.18 2.49 22.68
CA VAL A 33 -5.32 2.97 21.60
C VAL A 33 -5.56 2.17 20.32
N ARG A 34 -6.07 2.85 19.30
CA ARG A 34 -6.40 2.27 18.00
C ARG A 34 -5.15 1.92 17.19
N TYR A 35 -5.19 0.76 16.55
CA TYR A 35 -4.26 0.37 15.50
C TYR A 35 -4.56 1.12 14.20
N THR A 36 -5.84 1.23 13.82
CA THR A 36 -6.21 1.90 12.56
C THR A 36 -5.84 3.37 12.57
N ASP A 37 -5.27 3.83 11.46
CA ASP A 37 -4.98 5.25 11.21
C ASP A 37 -6.28 6.05 11.13
N ILE A 38 -6.31 7.24 11.74
CA ILE A 38 -7.50 8.08 11.77
C ILE A 38 -7.91 8.51 10.36
N ASP A 39 -6.95 8.67 9.46
CA ASP A 39 -7.20 9.03 8.06
C ASP A 39 -7.98 7.93 7.32
N TYR A 40 -7.87 6.66 7.76
CA TYR A 40 -8.62 5.57 7.15
C TYR A 40 -10.14 5.74 7.29
N PHE A 41 -10.60 6.31 8.41
CA PHE A 41 -12.00 6.64 8.61
C PHE A 41 -12.43 7.80 7.72
N VAL A 42 -11.58 8.82 7.56
CA VAL A 42 -11.83 9.94 6.63
C VAL A 42 -11.96 9.44 5.20
N PHE A 43 -11.13 8.48 4.78
CA PHE A 43 -11.26 7.87 3.46
C PHE A 43 -12.53 7.04 3.31
N SER A 44 -12.89 6.26 4.34
CA SER A 44 -14.06 5.39 4.33
C SER A 44 -15.37 6.17 4.30
N ASP A 45 -15.45 7.28 5.03
CA ASP A 45 -16.60 8.20 4.99
C ASP A 45 -16.77 8.81 3.59
N ALA A 46 -15.67 9.27 3.00
CA ALA A 46 -15.68 9.83 1.65
C ALA A 46 -16.04 8.78 0.58
N ALA A 47 -15.56 7.54 0.75
CA ALA A 47 -15.93 6.42 -0.10
C ALA A 47 -17.42 6.06 0.01
N ALA A 48 -17.98 6.12 1.22
CA ALA A 48 -19.41 5.90 1.46
C ALA A 48 -20.28 7.00 0.82
N LEU A 49 -19.80 8.25 0.79
CA LEU A 49 -20.46 9.33 0.03
C LEU A 49 -20.42 9.03 -1.48
N MET A 50 -19.27 8.64 -2.02
CA MET A 50 -19.15 8.28 -3.43
C MET A 50 -20.03 7.08 -3.80
N ALA A 51 -20.17 6.08 -2.92
CA ALA A 51 -21.06 4.94 -3.13
C ALA A 51 -22.54 5.37 -3.26
N LYS A 52 -22.93 6.51 -2.66
CA LYS A 52 -24.27 7.10 -2.76
C LYS A 52 -24.43 8.07 -3.95
N GLY A 53 -23.38 8.24 -4.76
CA GLY A 53 -23.37 9.20 -5.88
C GLY A 53 -22.99 10.63 -5.48
N ASP A 54 -22.55 10.83 -4.24
CA ASP A 54 -22.15 12.14 -3.72
C ASP A 54 -20.65 12.42 -3.90
N SER A 55 -20.29 13.70 -3.89
CA SER A 55 -18.89 14.12 -3.89
C SER A 55 -18.18 13.70 -2.60
N PRO A 56 -16.95 13.12 -2.66
CA PRO A 56 -16.18 12.74 -1.47
C PRO A 56 -15.85 13.97 -0.60
N TYR A 57 -15.76 15.15 -1.22
CA TYR A 57 -15.47 16.42 -0.54
C TYR A 57 -16.61 16.95 0.31
N LYS A 58 -17.80 16.34 0.28
CA LYS A 58 -18.85 16.62 1.28
C LYS A 58 -18.40 16.17 2.69
N ARG A 59 -17.43 15.27 2.80
CA ARG A 59 -16.75 14.99 4.07
C ARG A 59 -15.77 16.13 4.38
N SER A 60 -16.08 16.93 5.39
CA SER A 60 -15.38 18.18 5.73
C SER A 60 -13.86 18.10 5.90
N THR A 61 -13.31 16.96 6.36
CA THR A 61 -11.86 16.79 6.57
C THR A 61 -11.19 15.98 5.46
N TYR A 62 -11.91 15.67 4.37
CA TYR A 62 -11.35 14.92 3.24
C TYR A 62 -10.51 15.85 2.35
N ARG A 63 -9.19 15.65 2.38
CA ARG A 63 -8.19 16.47 1.66
C ARG A 63 -7.39 15.70 0.60
N TYR A 64 -7.82 14.49 0.29
CA TYR A 64 -7.08 13.55 -0.56
C TYR A 64 -7.65 13.52 -1.98
N SER A 65 -6.90 12.94 -2.90
CA SER A 65 -7.38 12.75 -4.28
C SER A 65 -8.68 11.92 -4.27
N PRO A 66 -9.71 12.31 -5.05
CA PRO A 66 -11.00 11.61 -5.06
C PRO A 66 -10.84 10.17 -5.58
N PHE A 67 -9.74 9.89 -6.29
CA PHE A 67 -9.35 8.56 -6.71
C PHE A 67 -9.17 7.60 -5.52
N ILE A 68 -8.65 8.07 -4.37
CA ILE A 68 -8.49 7.24 -3.18
C ILE A 68 -9.86 6.86 -2.61
N ALA A 69 -10.80 7.81 -2.49
CA ALA A 69 -12.16 7.50 -2.04
C ALA A 69 -12.85 6.54 -3.02
N PHE A 70 -12.65 6.71 -4.33
CA PHE A 70 -13.19 5.80 -5.35
C PHE A 70 -12.71 4.36 -5.18
N LEU A 71 -11.40 4.15 -5.01
CA LEU A 71 -10.83 2.81 -4.79
C LEU A 71 -11.33 2.12 -3.51
N LEU A 72 -11.79 2.93 -2.54
CA LEU A 72 -12.29 2.49 -1.25
C LEU A 72 -13.81 2.36 -1.17
N ILE A 73 -14.56 2.62 -2.24
CA ILE A 73 -16.02 2.38 -2.28
C ILE A 73 -16.38 0.98 -1.77
N PRO A 74 -15.63 -0.11 -2.08
CA PRO A 74 -15.93 -1.44 -1.54
C PRO A 74 -15.83 -1.57 -0.01
N ASN A 75 -15.24 -0.60 0.70
CA ASN A 75 -15.28 -0.56 2.18
C ASN A 75 -16.74 -0.58 2.70
N SER A 76 -17.68 -0.01 1.93
CA SER A 76 -19.07 0.16 2.36
C SER A 76 -19.94 -1.09 2.17
N PHE A 77 -19.57 -2.01 1.27
CA PHE A 77 -20.43 -3.14 0.90
C PHE A 77 -19.72 -4.50 0.84
N ILE A 78 -18.38 -4.56 0.87
CA ILE A 78 -17.61 -5.82 0.99
C ILE A 78 -17.16 -6.00 2.44
N HIS A 79 -16.27 -5.13 2.92
CA HIS A 79 -15.74 -5.18 4.29
C HIS A 79 -15.07 -3.85 4.66
N PRO A 80 -15.23 -3.33 5.89
CA PRO A 80 -14.59 -2.07 6.31
C PRO A 80 -13.07 -2.05 6.13
N SER A 81 -12.40 -3.19 6.20
CA SER A 81 -10.95 -3.32 6.01
C SER A 81 -10.48 -3.54 4.58
N TRP A 82 -11.37 -3.51 3.57
CA TRP A 82 -10.99 -3.67 2.15
C TRP A 82 -9.80 -2.79 1.76
N GLY A 83 -9.83 -1.51 2.15
CA GLY A 83 -8.74 -0.58 1.89
C GLY A 83 -7.39 -0.97 2.51
N LYS A 84 -7.38 -1.57 3.71
CA LYS A 84 -6.15 -2.06 4.34
C LYS A 84 -5.49 -3.17 3.51
N PHE A 85 -6.30 -4.05 2.91
CA PHE A 85 -5.79 -5.07 1.99
C PHE A 85 -5.24 -4.45 0.71
N LEU A 86 -5.95 -3.48 0.13
CA LEU A 86 -5.52 -2.76 -1.06
C LEU A 86 -4.17 -2.06 -0.83
N PHE A 87 -4.05 -1.29 0.25
CA PHE A 87 -2.83 -0.56 0.60
C PHE A 87 -1.68 -1.52 0.93
N SER A 88 -1.95 -2.62 1.62
CA SER A 88 -0.95 -3.66 1.89
C SER A 88 -0.49 -4.37 0.61
N ALA A 89 -1.38 -4.60 -0.35
CA ALA A 89 -1.02 -5.16 -1.65
C ALA A 89 -0.14 -4.18 -2.46
N SER A 90 -0.44 -2.88 -2.41
CA SER A 90 0.42 -1.84 -3.00
C SER A 90 1.80 -1.81 -2.35
N ASP A 91 1.91 -2.03 -1.04
CA ASP A 91 3.19 -2.09 -0.35
C ASP A 91 4.05 -3.30 -0.77
N LEU A 92 3.43 -4.47 -1.01
CA LEU A 92 4.11 -5.61 -1.63
C LEU A 92 4.57 -5.30 -3.06
N LEU A 93 3.74 -4.59 -3.82
CA LEU A 93 4.09 -4.12 -5.16
C LEU A 93 5.30 -3.17 -5.11
N VAL A 94 5.40 -2.27 -4.12
CA VAL A 94 6.59 -1.43 -3.93
C VAL A 94 7.84 -2.28 -3.79
N GLY A 95 7.83 -3.30 -2.93
CA GLY A 95 8.98 -4.22 -2.78
C GLY A 95 9.36 -4.92 -4.09
N PHE A 96 8.38 -5.32 -4.90
CA PHE A 96 8.60 -5.88 -6.23
C PHE A 96 9.18 -4.86 -7.23
N LEU A 97 8.72 -3.61 -7.20
CA LEU A 97 9.22 -2.55 -8.07
C LEU A 97 10.65 -2.14 -7.68
N ILE A 98 10.98 -2.10 -6.38
CA ILE A 98 12.36 -1.93 -5.89
C ILE A 98 13.26 -3.02 -6.47
N HIS A 99 12.85 -4.29 -6.39
CA HIS A 99 13.58 -5.40 -7.00
C HIS A 99 13.82 -5.16 -8.49
N LYS A 100 12.77 -4.80 -9.24
CA LYS A 100 12.87 -4.52 -10.69
C LYS A 100 13.84 -3.38 -11.01
N ILE A 101 13.78 -2.27 -10.28
CA ILE A 101 14.67 -1.12 -10.50
C ILE A 101 16.12 -1.54 -10.27
N LEU A 102 16.41 -2.21 -9.16
CA LEU A 102 17.78 -2.62 -8.84
C LEU A 102 18.32 -3.65 -9.84
N LYS A 103 17.48 -4.56 -10.35
CA LYS A 103 17.83 -5.48 -11.43
C LYS A 103 18.14 -4.75 -12.74
N LEU A 104 17.35 -3.72 -13.10
CA LEU A 104 17.62 -2.88 -14.29
C LEU A 104 18.93 -2.08 -14.16
N ARG A 105 19.35 -1.76 -12.94
CA ARG A 105 20.61 -1.06 -12.65
C ARG A 105 21.81 -2.01 -12.50
N ALA A 106 21.64 -3.31 -12.76
CA ALA A 106 22.67 -4.33 -12.59
C ALA A 106 23.31 -4.35 -11.19
N VAL A 107 22.53 -4.03 -10.15
CA VAL A 107 23.00 -4.08 -8.76
C VAL A 107 23.27 -5.56 -8.37
N PRO A 108 24.33 -5.85 -7.58
CA PRO A 108 24.61 -7.21 -7.10
C PRO A 108 23.42 -7.83 -6.36
N GLU A 109 23.12 -9.11 -6.63
CA GLU A 109 21.95 -9.82 -6.10
C GLU A 109 21.80 -9.70 -4.58
N ARG A 110 22.92 -9.77 -3.86
CA ARG A 110 22.95 -9.64 -2.40
C ARG A 110 22.33 -8.31 -1.93
N LEU A 111 22.71 -7.21 -2.57
CA LEU A 111 22.18 -5.88 -2.24
C LEU A 111 20.72 -5.76 -2.68
N VAL A 112 20.33 -6.38 -3.80
CA VAL A 112 18.92 -6.42 -4.22
C VAL A 112 18.06 -7.10 -3.16
N SER A 113 18.45 -8.30 -2.71
CA SER A 113 17.71 -9.04 -1.67
C SER A 113 17.60 -8.23 -0.38
N TYR A 114 18.70 -7.63 0.11
CA TYR A 114 18.64 -6.81 1.32
C TYR A 114 17.76 -5.59 1.18
N SER A 115 17.85 -4.85 0.08
CA SER A 115 16.99 -3.67 -0.15
C SER A 115 15.50 -4.02 -0.16
N VAL A 116 15.14 -5.16 -0.78
CA VAL A 116 13.76 -5.66 -0.77
C VAL A 116 13.33 -6.08 0.64
N MET A 117 14.19 -6.78 1.37
CA MET A 117 13.91 -7.17 2.76
C MET A 117 13.73 -5.96 3.68
N VAL A 118 14.58 -4.94 3.53
CA VAL A 118 14.48 -3.69 4.29
C VAL A 118 13.14 -3.02 4.02
N TRP A 119 12.64 -3.00 2.78
CA TRP A 119 11.30 -2.46 2.53
C TRP A 119 10.19 -3.35 3.10
N LEU A 120 10.23 -4.66 2.86
CA LEU A 120 9.12 -5.55 3.17
C LEU A 120 8.96 -5.83 4.67
N PHE A 121 10.05 -5.81 5.45
CA PHE A 121 10.09 -6.20 6.87
C PHE A 121 10.46 -5.05 7.82
N ASN A 122 10.54 -3.82 7.33
CA ASN A 122 10.67 -2.67 8.22
C ASN A 122 9.32 -2.42 8.92
N PRO A 123 9.28 -2.37 10.27
CA PRO A 123 8.04 -2.14 11.01
C PRO A 123 7.38 -0.81 10.67
N PHE A 124 8.14 0.20 10.25
CA PHE A 124 7.56 1.45 9.78
C PHE A 124 6.78 1.28 8.47
N THR A 125 7.32 0.54 7.49
CA THR A 125 6.68 0.44 6.16
C THR A 125 5.47 -0.48 6.18
N PHE A 126 5.58 -1.67 6.77
CA PHE A 126 4.47 -2.64 6.76
C PHE A 126 3.30 -2.21 7.65
N THR A 127 3.52 -1.30 8.63
CA THR A 127 2.44 -0.78 9.47
C THR A 127 1.62 0.28 8.75
N ILE A 128 2.22 1.11 7.87
CA ILE A 128 1.50 2.17 7.14
C ILE A 128 0.29 1.60 6.38
N GLY A 129 0.51 0.60 5.51
CA GLY A 129 -0.56 0.02 4.71
C GLY A 129 -1.58 -0.76 5.55
N THR A 130 -1.11 -1.51 6.55
CA THR A 130 -1.99 -2.34 7.41
C THR A 130 -2.82 -1.51 8.38
N ARG A 131 -2.34 -0.33 8.80
CA ARG A 131 -3.11 0.65 9.56
C ARG A 131 -4.15 1.39 8.71
N GLY A 132 -4.10 1.28 7.38
CA GLY A 132 -5.08 1.90 6.48
C GLY A 132 -4.63 3.22 5.85
N ASN A 133 -3.32 3.49 5.77
CA ASN A 133 -2.82 4.68 5.10
C ASN A 133 -2.52 4.39 3.61
N CYS A 134 -2.85 5.34 2.71
CA CYS A 134 -2.73 5.17 1.26
C CYS A 134 -1.32 5.39 0.69
N GLU A 135 -0.35 5.82 1.51
CA GLU A 135 1.03 6.12 1.07
C GLU A 135 1.68 5.02 0.19
N PRO A 136 1.49 3.70 0.42
CA PRO A 136 2.09 2.68 -0.43
C PRO A 136 1.60 2.71 -1.88
N ILE A 137 0.37 3.18 -2.15
CA ILE A 137 -0.11 3.41 -3.52
C ILE A 137 0.73 4.49 -4.19
N VAL A 138 0.98 5.61 -3.49
CA VAL A 138 1.77 6.73 -3.99
C VAL A 138 3.18 6.27 -4.30
N CYS A 139 3.82 5.55 -3.37
CA CYS A 139 5.14 4.96 -3.59
C CYS A 139 5.16 4.03 -4.81
N ALA A 140 4.17 3.16 -4.98
CA ALA A 140 4.11 2.22 -6.11
C ALA A 140 4.01 2.96 -7.45
N ILE A 141 3.17 3.99 -7.53
CA ILE A 141 3.02 4.83 -8.74
C ILE A 141 4.35 5.54 -9.06
N LEU A 142 5.01 6.14 -8.06
CA LEU A 142 6.29 6.84 -8.26
C LEU A 142 7.39 5.89 -8.78
N LEU A 143 7.53 4.71 -8.16
CA LEU A 143 8.51 3.72 -8.63
C LEU A 143 8.17 3.19 -10.02
N TRP A 144 6.88 3.05 -10.34
CA TRP A 144 6.45 2.65 -11.67
C TRP A 144 6.81 3.70 -12.73
N ILE A 145 6.60 5.00 -12.43
CA ILE A 145 7.03 6.10 -13.29
C ILE A 145 8.55 6.05 -13.52
N ILE A 146 9.34 5.83 -12.47
CA ILE A 146 10.81 5.67 -12.60
C ILE A 146 11.16 4.52 -13.54
N ILE A 147 10.49 3.37 -13.43
CA ILE A 147 10.72 2.24 -14.35
C ILE A 147 10.37 2.60 -15.79
N CYS A 148 9.26 3.33 -16.02
CA CYS A 148 8.87 3.79 -17.35
C CYS A 148 9.94 4.72 -17.96
N LEU A 149 10.45 5.67 -17.18
CA LEU A 149 11.54 6.56 -17.59
C LEU A 149 12.83 5.81 -17.89
N MET A 150 13.24 4.86 -17.04
CA MET A 150 14.42 4.02 -17.26
C MET A 150 14.35 3.17 -18.53
N LYS A 151 13.13 2.82 -18.98
CA LYS A 151 12.90 2.04 -20.20
C LYS A 151 12.69 2.89 -21.45
N GLY A 152 12.83 4.22 -21.35
CA GLY A 152 12.61 5.12 -22.47
C GLY A 152 11.15 5.23 -22.93
N LYS A 153 10.19 4.82 -22.09
CA LYS A 153 8.76 5.04 -22.38
C LYS A 153 8.37 6.46 -21.97
N SER A 154 8.81 7.44 -22.75
CA SER A 154 8.32 8.81 -22.63
C SER A 154 6.94 8.88 -23.31
N TYR A 155 5.88 9.03 -22.53
CA TYR A 155 4.51 9.30 -23.03
C TYR A 155 4.33 10.76 -23.49
N VAL A 156 5.44 11.45 -23.77
CA VAL A 156 5.48 12.85 -24.14
C VAL A 156 5.97 12.93 -25.58
N ASN A 157 5.06 12.69 -26.52
CA ASN A 157 5.16 13.28 -27.85
C ASN A 157 4.26 14.51 -27.80
N PHE A 158 4.85 15.70 -27.64
CA PHE A 158 4.17 16.96 -27.93
C PHE A 158 4.14 17.18 -29.45
#